data_AF-A0A9D8QG15-F1
#
_entry.id   AF-A0A9D8QG15-F1
#
_cell.length_a   1.000
_cell.length_b   1.000
_cell.length_c   1.000
_cell.angle_alpha   90.00
_cell.angle_beta   90.00
_cell.angle_gamma   90.00
#
_symmetry.space_group_name_H-M   'P 1'
#
loop_
_entity.id
_entity.type
_entity.pdbx_description
1 polymer ?
#
loop_
_entity_poly.entity_id
_entity_poly.type
_entity_poly.pdbx_seq_one_letter_code
_entity_poly.pdbx_strand_id
1 'polypeptide(L)' 'MGEQAGLAITNMEPGKRGTRAYFDVDDINAGAARVRELGGEADERRTVPGMGWFATCRDPHGNEFGLWQTDPSAPTG' A
#
# COMPACT_ATOMS: atom_id res chain seq x y z
N MET A 1 4.03 6.98 16.83
CA MET A 1 2.91 6.67 15.93
C MET A 1 3.19 7.44 14.66
N GLY A 2 3.78 6.79 13.64
CA GLY A 2 4.30 7.47 12.46
C GLY A 2 3.19 7.82 11.48
N GLU A 3 2.80 9.09 11.45
CA GLU A 3 1.87 9.67 10.47
C GLU A 3 2.69 10.05 9.23
N GLN A 4 3.20 9.08 8.50
CA GLN A 4 3.93 9.34 7.25
C GLN A 4 3.07 8.85 6.08
N ALA A 5 2.35 9.78 5.45
CA ALA A 5 1.65 9.53 4.20
C ALA A 5 2.47 10.12 3.04
N GLY A 6 2.78 9.28 2.06
CA GLY A 6 3.48 9.65 0.83
C GLY A 6 2.56 9.66 -0.39
N LEU A 7 3.03 10.24 -1.49
CA LEU A 7 2.34 10.26 -2.77
C LEU A 7 3.20 9.56 -3.81
N ALA A 8 2.62 8.62 -4.57
CA ALA A 8 3.31 7.96 -5.68
C ALA A 8 2.62 8.25 -7.01
N ILE A 9 3.43 8.59 -8.02
CA ILE A 9 3.03 8.69 -9.43
C ILE A 9 3.48 7.42 -10.11
N THR A 10 2.54 6.58 -10.55
CA THR A 10 2.86 5.28 -11.17
C THR A 10 1.98 5.06 -12.40
N ASN A 11 2.50 4.33 -13.39
CA ASN A 11 1.73 3.79 -14.51
C ASN A 11 1.54 2.28 -14.39
N MET A 12 1.59 1.72 -13.17
CA MET A 12 1.56 0.27 -12.95
C MET A 12 0.18 -0.36 -13.15
N GLU A 13 -0.89 0.44 -13.12
CA GLU A 13 -2.27 -0.03 -13.25
C GLU A 13 -2.91 0.58 -14.51
N PRO A 14 -3.32 -0.23 -15.50
CA PRO A 14 -3.92 0.27 -16.73
C PRO A 14 -5.22 1.02 -16.43
N GLY A 15 -5.31 2.26 -16.89
CA GLY A 15 -6.48 3.12 -16.68
C GLY A 15 -6.41 4.02 -15.44
N LYS A 16 -5.44 3.81 -14.54
CA LYS A 16 -5.27 4.68 -13.38
C LYS A 16 -4.66 6.02 -13.81
N ARG A 17 -5.32 7.13 -13.45
CA ARG A 17 -4.86 8.50 -13.75
C ARG A 17 -4.62 9.24 -12.45
N GLY A 18 -3.51 10.00 -12.39
CA GLY A 18 -3.15 10.80 -11.23
C GLY A 18 -2.44 10.00 -10.12
N THR A 19 -2.28 10.67 -8.98
CA THR A 19 -1.50 10.19 -7.84
C THR A 19 -2.25 9.13 -7.02
N ARG A 20 -1.54 8.19 -6.40
CA ARG A 20 -2.08 7.37 -5.30
C ARG A 20 -1.40 7.78 -3.99
N ALA A 21 -2.20 8.00 -2.95
CA ALA A 21 -1.70 8.19 -1.59
C ALA A 21 -1.29 6.84 -1.00
N TYR A 22 -0.14 6.81 -0.34
CA TYR A 22 0.40 5.67 0.38
C TYR A 22 0.55 6.03 1.85
N PHE A 23 0.07 5.18 2.74
CA PHE A 23 0.23 5.34 4.19
C PHE A 23 1.30 4.37 4.68
N ASP A 24 2.29 4.89 5.40
CA ASP A 24 3.34 4.09 6.01
C ASP A 24 2.76 3.21 7.14
N VAL A 25 3.19 1.96 7.19
CA VAL A 25 2.81 0.97 8.20
C VAL A 25 4.03 0.16 8.62
N ASP A 26 4.10 -0.15 9.91
CA ASP A 26 5.16 -1.00 10.46
C ASP A 26 5.09 -2.44 9.93
N ASP A 27 3.88 -2.97 9.70
CA ASP A 27 3.64 -4.30 9.13
C ASP A 27 2.53 -4.27 8.07
N ILE A 28 2.88 -4.62 6.84
CA ILE A 28 1.97 -4.56 5.70
C ILE A 28 0.80 -5.55 5.82
N ASN A 29 1.01 -6.71 6.45
CA ASN A 29 -0.03 -7.74 6.56
C ASN A 29 -1.06 -7.34 7.62
N ALA A 30 -0.61 -6.82 8.76
CA ALA A 30 -1.46 -6.29 9.81
C ALA A 30 -2.26 -5.09 9.31
N GLY A 31 -1.63 -4.18 8.57
CA GLY A 31 -2.30 -3.06 7.92
C GLY A 31 -3.38 -3.52 6.93
N ALA A 32 -3.04 -4.46 6.05
CA ALA A 32 -3.99 -5.00 5.07
C ALA A 32 -5.13 -5.80 5.75
N ALA A 33 -4.87 -6.51 6.84
CA ALA A 33 -5.91 -7.18 7.63
C ALA A 33 -6.85 -6.14 8.25
N ARG A 34 -6.30 -5.05 8.81
CA ARG A 34 -7.09 -3.97 9.40
C ARG A 34 -8.02 -3.30 8.41
N VAL A 35 -7.56 -3.07 7.17
CA VAL A 35 -8.42 -2.54 6.10
C VAL A 35 -9.62 -3.45 5.87
N ARG A 36 -9.40 -4.78 5.80
CA ARG A 36 -10.47 -5.77 5.60
C ARG A 36 -11.42 -5.83 6.79
N GLU A 37 -10.93 -5.76 8.02
CA GLU A 37 -11.76 -5.72 9.24
C GLU A 37 -12.69 -4.50 9.27
N LEU A 38 -12.24 -3.37 8.71
CA LEU A 38 -13.01 -2.13 8.63
C LEU A 38 -13.98 -2.09 7.43
N GLY A 39 -14.11 -3.21 6.69
CA GLY A 39 -15.03 -3.36 5.56
C GLY A 39 -14.46 -2.93 4.21
N GLY A 40 -13.17 -2.59 4.15
CA GLY A 40 -12.46 -2.34 2.90
C GLY A 40 -11.93 -3.61 2.24
N GLU A 41 -11.25 -3.43 1.13
CA GLU A 41 -10.53 -4.46 0.40
C GLU A 41 -9.05 -4.11 0.39
N ALA A 42 -8.21 -5.12 0.53
CA ALA A 42 -6.77 -4.98 0.33
C ALA A 42 -6.29 -6.12 -0.56
N ASP A 43 -5.33 -5.83 -1.43
CA ASP A 43 -4.61 -6.81 -2.23
C ASP A 43 -3.62 -7.60 -1.36
N GLU A 44 -2.95 -8.59 -1.95
CA GLU A 44 -1.81 -9.23 -1.31
C GLU A 44 -0.61 -8.27 -1.28
N ARG A 45 0.27 -8.42 -0.28
CA ARG A 45 1.47 -7.60 -0.23
C ARG A 45 2.37 -7.91 -1.43
N ARG A 46 2.94 -6.88 -2.04
CA ARG A 46 3.92 -6.99 -3.12
C ARG A 46 5.23 -6.35 -2.70
N THR A 47 6.34 -6.96 -3.10
CA THR A 47 7.68 -6.44 -2.83
C THR A 47 8.03 -5.33 -3.81
N VAL A 48 8.71 -4.30 -3.33
CA VAL A 48 9.53 -3.39 -4.12
C VAL A 48 10.99 -3.72 -3.78
N PRO A 49 11.72 -4.40 -4.70
CA PRO A 49 13.11 -4.79 -4.53
C PRO A 49 13.99 -3.73 -3.84
N GLY A 50 14.56 -4.09 -2.69
CA GLY A 50 15.50 -3.24 -1.94
C GLY A 50 14.89 -1.98 -1.30
N MET A 51 13.56 -1.83 -1.31
CA MET A 51 12.87 -0.65 -0.78
C MET A 51 11.83 -1.01 0.29
N GLY A 52 11.01 -2.02 0.04
CA GLY A 52 9.97 -2.39 0.98
C GLY A 52 8.83 -3.21 0.40
N TRP A 53 7.68 -3.11 1.03
CA TRP A 53 6.45 -3.78 0.64
C TRP A 53 5.32 -2.78 0.45
N PHE A 54 4.38 -3.11 -0.42
CA PHE A 54 3.18 -2.31 -0.59
C PHE A 54 1.95 -3.18 -0.80
N ALA A 55 0.79 -2.64 -0.50
CA ALA A 55 -0.50 -3.26 -0.79
C ALA A 55 -1.47 -2.18 -1.27
N THR A 56 -2.18 -2.47 -2.36
CA THR A 56 -3.27 -1.60 -2.83
C THR A 56 -4.51 -1.89 -2.01
N CYS A 57 -5.23 -0.83 -1.62
CA CYS A 57 -6.44 -0.91 -0.81
C CYS A 57 -7.57 -0.09 -1.43
N ARG A 58 -8.80 -0.50 -1.13
CA ARG A 58 -10.04 0.22 -1.44
C ARG A 58 -10.89 0.30 -0.19
N ASP A 59 -11.34 1.49 0.20
CA ASP A 59 -12.25 1.63 1.34
C ASP A 59 -13.71 1.31 0.93
N PRO A 60 -14.65 1.19 1.90
CA PRO A 60 -16.06 0.90 1.62
C PRO A 60 -16.75 1.87 0.65
N HIS A 61 -16.26 3.11 0.55
CA HIS A 61 -16.78 4.13 -0.36
C HIS A 61 -16.12 4.11 -1.74
N GLY A 62 -15.19 3.19 -1.99
CA GLY A 62 -14.55 2.99 -3.28
C GLY A 62 -13.31 3.85 -3.54
N ASN A 63 -12.80 4.59 -2.56
CA ASN A 63 -11.56 5.34 -2.70
C ASN A 63 -10.36 4.39 -2.64
N GLU A 64 -9.43 4.60 -3.58
CA GLU A 64 -8.23 3.78 -3.68
C GLU A 64 -7.04 4.45 -2.98
N PHE A 65 -6.33 3.67 -2.18
CA PHE A 65 -5.09 4.09 -1.53
C PHE A 65 -4.09 2.94 -1.46
N GLY A 66 -2.89 3.20 -0.99
CA GLY A 66 -1.86 2.19 -0.77
C GLY A 66 -1.41 2.17 0.67
N LEU A 67 -0.95 1.00 1.12
CA LEU A 67 -0.11 0.86 2.29
C LEU A 67 1.33 0.68 1.84
N TRP A 68 2.27 1.25 2.58
CA TRP A 68 3.69 1.14 2.33
C TRP A 68 4.38 0.68 3.61
N GLN A 69 5.27 -0.29 3.51
CA GLN A 69 6.16 -0.69 4.59
C GLN A 69 7.58 -0.55 4.09
N THR A 70 8.36 0.31 4.72
CA THR A 70 9.78 0.45 4.41
C THR A 70 10.53 -0.77 4.93
N ASP A 71 11.15 -1.53 4.04
CA ASP A 71 11.98 -2.69 4.37
C ASP A 71 13.14 -2.79 3.35
N PRO A 72 14.33 -2.26 3.67
CA PRO A 72 15.47 -2.30 2.75
C PRO A 72 15.99 -3.74 2.52
N SER A 73 15.52 -4.71 3.31
CA SER A 73 15.84 -6.13 3.14
C SER A 73 14.83 -6.86 2.23
N ALA A 74 13.84 -6.15 1.68
CA ALA A 74 12.84 -6.74 0.80
C ALA A 74 13.50 -7.44 -0.41
N PRO A 75 13.06 -8.67 -0.74
CA PRO A 75 13.73 -9.51 -1.71
C PRO A 75 13.82 -8.83 -3.07
N THR A 76 15.03 -8.85 -3.63
CA THR A 76 15.35 -8.18 -4.91
C THR A 76 15.12 -9.10 -6.13
N GLY A 77 14.86 -10.38 -5.90
CA GLY A 77 14.58 -11.42 -6.89
C GLY A 77 14.42 -12.79 -6.25
#